data_AF-A0A7C4TZG6-F1
#
_entry.id   AF-A0A7C4TZG6-F1
#
_cell.length_a   1.000
_cell.length_b   1.000
_cell.length_c   1.000
_cell.angle_alpha   90.00
_cell.angle_beta   90.00
_cell.angle_gamma   90.00
#
_symmetry.space_group_name_H-M   'P 1'
#
loop_
_entity.id
_entity.type
_entity.pdbx_description
1 polymer ?
#
loop_
_entity_poly.entity_id
_entity_poly.type
_entity_poly.pdbx_seq_one_letter_code
_entity_poly.pdbx_strand_id
1 'polypeptide(L)'
;MKKTLPIFIIVCLLVAGGAFFAGMKYGQSKGLSARNFANMTSEQRQQLMQRGGVEGFRGAGRNNGLVSGEIISKDNEGITVKLPDGGSKIIFFSESTEIGKFTQGTRDDLKIGETIMANGTNNSDGSITANNIQIRPDVPLRRNTGQ
;
A
#
# COMPACT_ATOMS: atom_id res chain seq x y z
N MET A 1 -20.24 50.84 -15.21
CA MET A 1 -19.30 49.87 -14.59
C MET A 1 -19.95 48.79 -13.71
N LYS A 2 -21.22 48.92 -13.25
CA LYS A 2 -21.87 47.89 -12.39
C LYS A 2 -22.60 46.76 -13.17
N LYS A 3 -23.00 47.01 -14.43
CA LYS A 3 -23.71 46.04 -15.28
C LYS A 3 -22.79 45.08 -16.05
N THR A 4 -21.49 45.41 -16.14
CA THR A 4 -20.46 44.60 -16.80
C THR A 4 -19.87 43.53 -15.88
N LEU A 5 -19.95 43.72 -14.56
CA LEU A 5 -19.48 42.77 -13.56
C LEU A 5 -20.22 41.41 -13.60
N PRO A 6 -21.57 41.34 -13.65
CA PRO A 6 -22.26 40.05 -13.74
C PRO A 6 -21.98 39.33 -15.07
N ILE A 7 -21.84 40.07 -16.17
CA ILE A 7 -21.48 39.51 -17.49
C ILE A 7 -20.08 38.90 -17.43
N PHE A 8 -19.13 39.57 -16.78
CA PHE A 8 -17.76 39.08 -16.62
C PHE A 8 -17.71 37.80 -15.80
N ILE A 9 -18.48 37.71 -14.70
CA ILE A 9 -18.57 36.49 -13.87
C ILE A 9 -19.13 35.31 -14.67
N ILE A 10 -20.18 35.53 -15.46
CA ILE A 10 -20.77 34.46 -16.30
C ILE A 10 -19.77 33.97 -17.35
N VAL A 11 -19.05 34.88 -18.01
CA VAL A 11 -18.02 34.52 -18.99
C VAL A 11 -16.88 33.74 -18.32
N CYS A 12 -16.41 34.17 -17.14
CA CYS A 12 -15.39 33.43 -16.40
C CYS A 12 -15.83 32.01 -16.01
N LEU A 13 -17.09 31.84 -15.58
CA LEU A 13 -17.62 30.52 -15.23
C LEU A 13 -17.74 29.59 -16.46
N LEU A 14 -18.15 30.13 -17.61
CA LEU A 14 -18.23 29.36 -18.86
C LEU A 14 -16.83 28.94 -19.36
N VAL A 15 -15.84 29.83 -19.28
CA VAL A 15 -14.46 29.52 -19.68
C VAL A 15 -13.83 28.50 -18.73
N ALA A 16 -14.02 28.66 -17.42
CA ALA A 16 -13.50 27.71 -16.42
C ALA A 16 -14.13 26.32 -16.58
N GLY A 17 -15.45 26.25 -16.75
CA GLY A 17 -16.16 24.99 -17.00
C GLY A 17 -15.73 24.32 -18.31
N GLY A 18 -15.59 25.10 -19.38
CA GLY A 18 -15.14 24.59 -20.68
C GLY A 18 -13.71 24.06 -20.67
N ALA A 19 -12.78 24.79 -20.04
CA ALA A 19 -11.38 24.37 -19.91
C ALA A 19 -11.24 23.12 -19.02
N PHE A 20 -11.98 23.04 -17.92
CA PHE A 20 -12.00 21.86 -17.05
C PHE A 20 -12.57 20.64 -17.78
N PHE A 21 -13.69 20.80 -18.49
CA PHE A 21 -14.31 19.71 -19.27
C PHE A 21 -13.41 19.22 -20.41
N ALA A 22 -12.80 20.14 -21.17
CA ALA A 22 -11.85 19.81 -22.23
C ALA A 22 -10.60 19.11 -21.67
N GLY A 23 -10.08 19.58 -20.53
CA GLY A 23 -8.97 18.97 -19.82
C GLY A 23 -9.27 17.54 -19.36
N MET A 24 -10.44 17.30 -18.77
CA MET A 24 -10.88 15.95 -18.37
C MET A 24 -11.01 15.00 -19.58
N LYS A 25 -11.61 15.47 -20.69
CA LYS A 25 -11.77 14.69 -21.93
C LYS A 25 -10.42 14.35 -22.58
N TYR A 26 -9.48 15.29 -22.58
CA TYR A 26 -8.12 15.09 -23.11
C TYR A 26 -7.27 14.18 -22.20
N GLY A 27 -7.49 14.21 -20.89
CA GLY A 27 -6.88 13.27 -19.95
C GLY A 27 -7.37 11.84 -20.15
N GLN A 28 -8.67 11.66 -20.41
CA GLN A 28 -9.27 10.34 -20.63
C GLN A 28 -8.75 9.65 -21.91
N SER A 29 -8.37 10.42 -22.94
CA SER A 29 -7.82 9.87 -24.19
C SER A 29 -6.33 9.49 -24.13
N LYS A 30 -5.63 9.84 -23.03
CA LYS A 30 -4.21 9.49 -22.81
C LYS A 30 -3.97 8.40 -21.77
N GLY A 31 -5.03 7.87 -21.14
CA GLY A 31 -4.92 6.72 -20.25
C GLY A 31 -4.64 5.44 -21.05
N LEU A 32 -3.55 4.74 -20.73
CA LEU A 32 -3.34 3.35 -21.12
C LEU A 32 -4.49 2.51 -20.52
N SER A 33 -5.51 2.28 -21.34
CA SER A 33 -6.68 1.51 -20.92
C SER A 33 -6.33 0.03 -20.82
N ALA A 34 -6.86 -0.65 -19.80
CA ALA A 34 -6.72 -2.10 -19.63
C ALA A 34 -7.15 -2.91 -20.88
N ARG A 35 -7.97 -2.30 -21.75
CA ARG A 35 -8.40 -2.83 -23.04
C ARG A 35 -7.27 -2.95 -24.06
N ASN A 36 -6.26 -2.08 -24.00
CA ASN A 36 -5.07 -2.16 -24.87
C ASN A 36 -4.12 -3.30 -24.46
N PHE A 37 -4.12 -3.69 -23.18
CA PHE A 37 -3.34 -4.84 -22.68
C PHE A 37 -3.96 -6.20 -23.03
N ALA A 38 -5.27 -6.24 -23.30
CA ALA A 38 -5.96 -7.48 -23.67
C ALA A 38 -5.68 -7.90 -25.13
N ASN A 39 -5.32 -6.94 -25.99
CA ASN A 39 -5.11 -7.17 -27.42
C ASN A 39 -3.61 -7.27 -27.84
N MET A 40 -2.68 -7.30 -26.89
CA MET A 40 -1.25 -7.49 -27.17
C MET A 40 -0.88 -8.97 -27.25
N THR A 41 0.00 -9.34 -28.19
CA THR A 41 0.56 -10.69 -28.29
C THR A 41 1.48 -10.99 -27.10
N SER A 42 1.66 -12.28 -26.79
CA SER A 42 2.52 -12.77 -25.71
C SER A 42 3.94 -12.22 -25.76
N GLU A 43 4.50 -12.09 -26.96
CA GLU A 43 5.86 -11.60 -27.22
C GLU A 43 6.01 -10.11 -26.90
N GLN A 44 5.04 -9.28 -27.30
CA GLN A 44 5.04 -7.84 -26.99
C GLN A 44 4.83 -7.59 -25.48
N ARG A 45 4.07 -8.45 -24.81
CA ARG A 45 3.87 -8.40 -23.35
C ARG A 45 5.16 -8.71 -22.58
N GLN A 46 5.94 -9.68 -23.08
CA GLN A 46 7.21 -10.08 -22.48
C GLN A 46 8.31 -9.03 -22.67
N GLN A 47 8.30 -8.34 -23.81
CA GLN A 47 9.23 -7.23 -24.08
C GLN A 47 8.92 -5.98 -23.22
N LEU A 48 7.65 -5.72 -22.91
CA LEU A 48 7.24 -4.64 -21.99
C LEU A 48 7.63 -4.94 -20.54
N MET A 49 7.56 -6.20 -20.10
CA MET A 49 8.07 -6.63 -18.79
C MET A 49 9.60 -6.48 -18.70
N GLN A 50 10.33 -6.80 -19.76
CA GLN A 50 11.79 -6.62 -19.78
C GLN A 50 12.23 -5.16 -19.86
N ARG A 51 11.44 -4.28 -20.50
CA ARG A 51 11.81 -2.86 -20.70
C ARG A 51 11.20 -1.89 -19.69
N GLY A 52 10.23 -2.31 -18.88
CA GLY A 52 9.53 -1.44 -17.91
C GLY A 52 8.83 -2.14 -16.74
N GLY A 53 9.11 -3.44 -16.50
CA GLY A 53 8.41 -4.26 -15.51
C GLY A 53 8.73 -3.98 -14.03
N VAL A 54 9.58 -3.00 -13.72
CA VAL A 54 9.88 -2.60 -12.32
C VAL A 54 9.19 -1.28 -11.93
N GLU A 55 8.71 -0.50 -12.89
CA GLU A 55 8.05 0.79 -12.62
C GLU A 55 6.53 0.68 -12.53
N GLY A 56 5.91 -0.29 -13.23
CA GLY A 56 4.48 -0.60 -13.11
C GLY A 56 4.09 -1.27 -11.78
N PHE A 57 5.02 -2.00 -11.16
CA PHE A 57 4.83 -2.55 -9.80
C PHE A 57 5.01 -1.50 -8.71
N ARG A 58 5.71 -0.40 -9.01
CA ARG A 58 5.81 0.79 -8.13
C ARG A 58 4.59 1.70 -8.24
N GLY A 59 3.83 1.63 -9.34
CA GLY A 59 2.55 2.32 -9.54
C GLY A 59 1.37 1.72 -8.77
N ALA A 60 1.43 0.43 -8.44
CA ALA A 60 0.49 -0.23 -7.52
C ALA A 60 0.77 0.09 -6.04
N GLY A 61 1.80 0.90 -5.75
CA GLY A 61 2.24 1.26 -4.40
C GLY A 61 1.74 2.62 -3.89
N ARG A 62 1.04 3.42 -4.70
CA ARG A 62 0.58 4.77 -4.25
C ARG A 62 -0.65 4.76 -3.35
N ASN A 63 -1.27 3.60 -3.13
CA ASN A 63 -2.40 3.44 -2.23
C ASN A 63 -2.30 2.16 -1.39
N ASN A 64 -1.09 1.64 -1.20
CA ASN A 64 -0.88 0.54 -0.28
C ASN A 64 -0.76 1.17 1.10
N GLY A 65 -1.73 0.94 1.99
CA GLY A 65 -1.82 1.53 3.34
C GLY A 65 -0.69 1.12 4.30
N LEU A 66 0.50 0.82 3.77
CA LEU A 66 1.72 0.55 4.51
C LEU A 66 2.27 1.87 5.04
N VAL A 67 2.31 1.99 6.36
CA VAL A 67 2.95 3.10 7.06
C VAL A 67 4.09 2.53 7.90
N SER A 68 5.27 3.13 7.77
CA SER A 68 6.42 2.83 8.61
C SER A 68 6.99 4.15 9.13
N GLY A 69 7.27 4.19 10.43
CA GLY A 69 7.74 5.40 11.08
C GLY A 69 7.69 5.29 12.60
N GLU A 70 7.86 6.42 13.27
CA GLU A 70 7.89 6.55 14.72
C GLU A 70 6.55 7.07 15.25
N ILE A 71 5.97 6.41 16.26
CA ILE A 71 4.74 6.90 16.90
C ILE A 71 5.11 8.10 17.78
N ILE A 72 4.55 9.27 17.46
CA ILE A 72 4.80 10.54 18.17
C ILE A 72 3.61 11.01 19.02
N SER A 73 2.42 10.44 18.81
CA SER A 73 1.27 10.62 19.69
C SER A 73 0.30 9.45 19.59
N LYS A 74 -0.52 9.27 20.61
CA LYS A 74 -1.52 8.20 20.70
C LYS A 74 -2.75 8.67 21.49
N ASP A 75 -3.92 8.24 21.06
CA ASP A 75 -5.18 8.27 21.81
C ASP A 75 -5.83 6.86 21.82
N ASN A 76 -7.13 6.78 22.14
CA ASN A 76 -7.85 5.51 22.27
C ASN A 76 -8.16 4.84 20.92
N GLU A 77 -8.25 5.61 19.84
CA GLU A 77 -8.73 5.15 18.54
C GLU A 77 -7.68 5.35 17.43
N GLY A 78 -6.57 6.03 17.71
CA GLY A 78 -5.53 6.30 16.74
C GLY A 78 -4.14 6.63 17.29
N ILE A 79 -3.17 6.58 16.38
CA ILE A 79 -1.77 6.96 16.58
C ILE A 79 -1.33 7.93 15.49
N THR A 80 -0.48 8.90 15.83
CA THR A 80 0.22 9.72 14.83
C THR A 80 1.62 9.19 14.66
N VAL A 81 1.97 8.86 13.42
CA VAL A 81 3.27 8.34 13.02
C VAL A 81 4.05 9.40 12.25
N LYS A 82 5.24 9.75 12.73
CA LYS A 82 6.24 10.53 12.01
C LYS A 82 6.86 9.66 10.93
N LEU A 83 6.82 10.14 9.69
CA LEU A 83 7.34 9.45 8.52
C LEU A 83 8.82 9.79 8.29
N PRO A 84 9.59 8.90 7.63
CA PRO A 84 11.01 9.15 7.33
C PRO A 84 11.26 10.39 6.45
N ASP A 85 10.27 10.83 5.67
CA ASP A 85 10.33 12.02 4.81
C ASP A 85 10.09 13.34 5.56
N GLY A 86 9.89 13.27 6.88
CA GLY A 86 9.62 14.43 7.74
C GLY A 86 8.14 14.78 7.87
N GLY A 87 7.25 14.10 7.15
CA GLY A 87 5.80 14.22 7.31
C GLY A 87 5.25 13.44 8.51
N SER A 88 3.93 13.48 8.68
CA SER A 88 3.21 12.65 9.66
C SER A 88 1.92 12.09 9.09
N LYS A 89 1.49 10.93 9.58
CA LYS A 89 0.23 10.29 9.20
C LYS A 89 -0.49 9.76 10.45
N ILE A 90 -1.81 9.93 10.49
CA ILE A 90 -2.66 9.36 11.54
C ILE A 90 -3.13 7.97 11.08
N ILE A 91 -3.04 6.99 11.99
CA ILE A 91 -3.53 5.62 11.80
C ILE A 91 -4.60 5.37 12.85
N PHE A 92 -5.80 4.99 12.41
CA PHE A 92 -6.88 4.57 13.30
C PHE A 92 -6.83 3.05 13.52
N PHE A 93 -7.17 2.60 14.71
CA PHE A 93 -7.28 1.19 15.06
C PHE A 93 -8.54 0.94 15.90
N SER A 94 -8.94 -0.32 15.96
CA SER A 94 -10.11 -0.81 16.70
C SER A 94 -9.74 -2.01 17.56
N GLU A 95 -10.69 -2.50 18.36
CA GLU A 95 -10.52 -3.76 19.12
C GLU A 95 -10.25 -4.98 18.23
N SER A 96 -10.67 -4.94 16.96
CA SER A 96 -10.40 -6.01 16.00
C SER A 96 -9.02 -5.87 15.31
N THR A 97 -8.25 -4.83 15.63
CA THR A 97 -6.92 -4.62 15.06
C THR A 97 -5.91 -5.51 15.78
N GLU A 98 -5.28 -6.44 15.04
CA GLU A 98 -4.20 -7.27 15.57
C GLU A 98 -2.92 -6.44 15.72
N ILE A 99 -2.37 -6.39 16.93
CA ILE A 99 -1.15 -5.65 17.24
C ILE A 99 -0.05 -6.66 17.61
N GLY A 100 0.89 -6.87 16.68
CA GLY A 100 2.07 -7.68 16.92
C GLY A 100 3.21 -6.83 17.50
N LYS A 101 3.84 -7.31 18.57
CA LYS A 101 5.08 -6.75 19.11
C LYS A 101 6.20 -7.76 18.96
N PHE A 102 7.32 -7.33 18.39
CA PHE A 102 8.53 -8.14 18.39
C PHE A 102 9.28 -7.94 19.72
N THR A 103 9.72 -9.03 20.32
CA THR A 103 10.62 -9.02 21.48
C THR A 103 11.87 -9.80 21.14
N GLN A 104 12.99 -9.45 21.76
CA GLN A 104 14.20 -10.25 21.63
C GLN A 104 13.95 -11.63 22.25
N GLY A 105 14.14 -12.68 21.45
CA GLY A 105 14.07 -14.06 21.90
C GLY A 105 15.45 -14.61 22.25
N THR A 106 15.44 -15.67 23.05
CA THR A 106 16.59 -16.48 23.41
C THR A 106 16.44 -17.89 22.83
N ARG A 107 17.49 -18.72 22.95
CA ARG A 107 17.41 -20.11 22.51
C ARG A 107 16.42 -20.94 23.33
N ASP A 108 16.23 -20.57 24.61
CA ASP A 108 15.34 -21.28 25.53
C ASP A 108 13.86 -21.04 25.21
N ASP A 109 13.55 -20.02 24.40
CA ASP A 109 12.21 -19.74 23.91
C ASP A 109 11.80 -20.67 22.74
N LEU A 110 12.76 -21.36 22.11
CA LEU A 110 12.49 -22.30 21.02
C LEU A 110 12.03 -23.66 21.57
N LYS A 111 10.77 -23.71 21.99
CA LYS A 111 10.15 -24.89 22.59
C LYS A 111 9.44 -25.75 21.54
N ILE A 112 9.34 -27.05 21.82
CA ILE A 112 8.59 -27.98 20.98
C ILE A 112 7.11 -27.57 20.99
N GLY A 113 6.51 -27.47 19.79
CA GLY A 113 5.11 -27.07 19.61
C GLY A 113 4.93 -25.59 19.25
N GLU A 114 5.97 -24.77 19.36
CA GLU A 114 5.90 -23.36 18.94
C GLU A 114 5.84 -23.23 17.42
N THR A 115 5.03 -22.29 16.94
CA THR A 115 4.99 -21.94 15.51
C THR A 115 6.10 -20.93 15.23
N ILE A 116 6.95 -21.21 14.24
CA ILE A 116 8.05 -20.32 13.87
C ILE A 116 8.05 -19.96 12.40
N MET A 117 8.72 -18.86 12.07
CA MET A 117 9.17 -18.52 10.73
C MET A 117 10.69 -18.33 10.77
N ALA A 118 11.42 -19.13 9.99
CA ALA A 118 12.87 -19.04 9.90
C ALA A 118 13.27 -18.53 8.51
N ASN A 119 14.22 -17.59 8.49
CA ASN A 119 14.87 -17.12 7.27
C ASN A 119 16.35 -17.49 7.35
N GLY A 120 16.88 -18.12 6.31
CA GLY A 120 18.23 -18.68 6.31
C GLY A 120 18.72 -19.12 4.94
N THR A 121 19.86 -19.79 4.93
CA THR A 121 20.42 -20.41 3.72
C THR A 121 20.06 -21.88 3.68
N ASN A 122 19.59 -22.36 2.52
CA ASN A 122 19.34 -23.79 2.30
C ASN A 122 20.67 -24.53 2.09
N ASN A 123 20.81 -25.66 2.77
CA ASN A 123 21.97 -26.54 2.66
C ASN A 123 21.71 -27.65 1.63
N SER A 124 22.78 -28.28 1.14
CA SER A 124 22.70 -29.35 0.14
C SER A 124 22.00 -30.63 0.64
N ASP A 125 21.91 -30.81 1.95
CA ASP A 125 21.22 -31.93 2.60
C ASP A 125 19.71 -31.65 2.82
N GLY A 126 19.20 -30.50 2.37
CA GLY A 126 17.82 -30.09 2.54
C GLY A 126 17.51 -29.40 3.88
N SER A 127 18.51 -29.22 4.75
CA SER A 127 18.37 -28.45 5.98
C SER A 127 18.50 -26.93 5.72
N ILE A 128 18.19 -26.10 6.72
CA ILE A 128 18.34 -24.64 6.66
C ILE A 128 19.22 -24.16 7.80
N THR A 129 20.24 -23.37 7.48
CA THR A 129 21.00 -22.59 8.48
C THR A 129 20.33 -21.22 8.64
N ALA A 130 19.62 -21.03 9.75
CA ALA A 130 18.84 -19.82 10.01
C ALA A 130 19.72 -18.60 10.36
N ASN A 131 19.47 -17.46 9.69
CA ASN A 131 19.99 -16.14 10.07
C ASN A 131 19.05 -15.42 11.03
N ASN A 132 17.74 -15.70 10.93
CA ASN A 132 16.72 -15.15 11.81
C ASN A 132 15.61 -16.19 12.04
N ILE A 133 15.15 -16.29 13.29
CA ILE A 133 13.99 -17.09 13.67
C ILE A 133 13.02 -16.15 14.39
N GLN A 134 11.80 -16.08 13.88
CA GLN A 134 10.69 -15.38 14.51
C GLN A 134 9.70 -16.40 15.05
N ILE A 135 9.52 -16.39 16.37
CA ILE A 135 8.43 -17.13 17.01
C ILE A 135 7.14 -16.39 16.73
N ARG A 136 6.15 -17.10 16.19
CA ARG A 136 4.82 -16.57 15.92
C ARG A 136 3.91 -16.97 17.07
N PRO A 137 3.30 -16.02 17.78
CA PRO A 137 2.27 -16.36 18.75
C PRO A 137 1.15 -17.11 18.02
N ASP A 138 0.61 -18.14 18.68
CA ASP A 138 -0.60 -18.80 18.21
C ASP A 138 -1.74 -17.78 18.34
N VAL A 139 -2.10 -17.15 17.22
CA VAL A 139 -3.28 -16.30 17.15
C VAL A 139 -4.43 -17.25 16.88
N PRO A 140 -5.29 -17.56 17.87
CA PRO A 140 -6.42 -18.43 17.62
C PRO A 140 -7.26 -17.78 16.52
N LEU A 141 -7.29 -18.42 15.35
CA LEU A 141 -8.22 -18.06 14.29
C LEU A 141 -9.59 -18.03 14.95
N ARG A 142 -10.21 -16.85 15.05
CA ARG A 142 -11.59 -16.75 15.53
C ARG A 142 -12.44 -17.53 14.54
N ARG A 143 -12.63 -18.82 14.81
CA ARG A 143 -13.67 -19.62 14.18
C ARG A 143 -14.94 -18.89 14.58
N ASN A 144 -15.49 -18.14 13.65
CA ASN A 144 -16.81 -17.58 13.77
C ASN A 144 -17.76 -18.80 13.68
N THR A 145 -17.81 -19.61 14.73
CA THR A 145 -18.88 -20.58 14.96
C THR A 145 -20.10 -19.75 15.28
N GLY A 146 -20.72 -19.28 14.20
CA GLY A 146 -22.08 -18.75 14.22
C GLY A 146 -23.00 -19.83 14.78
N GLN A 147 -23.86 -19.37 15.68
CA GLN A 147 -25.06 -20.05 16.13
C GLN A 147 -25.96 -20.45 14.96
#